data_AF-A0A8C7KVP0-F1
#
_entry.id   AF-A0A8C7KVP0-F1
#
_cell.length_a   1.000
_cell.length_b   1.000
_cell.length_c   1.000
_cell.angle_alpha   90.00
_cell.angle_beta   90.00
_cell.angle_gamma   90.00
#
_symmetry.space_group_name_H-M   'P 1'
#
loop_
_entity.id
_entity.type
_entity.pdbx_description
1 polymer ?
#
loop_
_entity_poly.entity_id
_entity_poly.type
_entity_poly.pdbx_seq_one_letter_code
_entity_poly.pdbx_strand_id
1 'polypeptide(L)'
;MPELAVEKVIVHPLVLLSVPTLMLYLIRIGKVGSQKRVVGVLLGSWHKKVLDVSNSFAGEFPNVTYFYNHGPFFDYTLMPFDEIGAEEAEEVDVEHLLRDIKDTTVGTLSQRITNQVHGLKGLNCKLVDIKGYLDKVAAGKLPINHQIIYQLQDVFNLLPDVNLQEFIKAFYLKTNDQMLVVYLASLIRSVVALHNLINNKIPNRDAEKKEGQEKDDSKKEKKEDKEKEKGDTKKDKKDKK
;
A
#
# COMPACT_ATOMS: atom_id res chain seq x y z
N MET A 1 -28.18 22.82 24.12
CA MET A 1 -27.37 23.41 23.02
C MET A 1 -27.27 22.34 21.96
N PRO A 2 -27.49 22.63 20.65
CA PRO A 2 -27.37 21.60 19.63
C PRO A 2 -25.93 21.07 19.69
N GLU A 3 -25.78 19.79 20.01
CA GLU A 3 -24.49 19.11 20.03
C GLU A 3 -23.83 19.34 18.67
N LEU A 4 -22.73 20.08 18.66
CA LEU A 4 -21.73 19.97 17.61
C LEU A 4 -21.15 18.56 17.76
N ALA A 5 -21.87 17.56 17.23
CA ALA A 5 -21.40 16.18 17.22
C ALA A 5 -20.19 16.09 16.28
N VAL A 6 -19.15 15.43 16.76
CA VAL A 6 -18.00 15.07 15.93
C VAL A 6 -18.48 14.07 14.89
N GLU A 7 -18.23 14.37 13.62
CA GLU A 7 -18.65 13.55 12.49
C GLU A 7 -17.50 12.68 11.98
N LYS A 8 -16.27 13.21 12.08
CA LYS A 8 -15.05 12.57 11.59
C LYS A 8 -13.92 12.77 12.59
N VAL A 9 -13.15 11.71 12.83
CA VAL A 9 -11.93 11.75 13.64
C VAL A 9 -10.73 11.45 12.74
N ILE A 10 -9.76 12.37 12.72
CA ILE A 10 -8.47 12.23 12.04
C ILE A 10 -7.40 12.05 13.11
N VAL A 11 -6.53 11.06 12.95
CA VAL A 11 -5.42 10.82 13.89
C VAL A 11 -4.11 10.82 13.13
N HIS A 12 -3.16 11.62 13.60
CA HIS A 12 -1.83 11.72 13.02
C HIS A 12 -0.94 10.50 13.33
N PRO A 13 -0.08 10.05 12.39
CA PRO A 13 0.90 8.99 12.63
C PRO A 13 1.74 9.20 13.88
N LEU A 14 2.10 10.45 14.21
CA LEU A 14 2.85 10.78 15.43
C LEU A 14 2.14 10.30 16.70
N VAL A 15 0.81 10.40 16.77
CA VAL A 15 0.03 9.91 17.91
C VAL A 15 0.18 8.39 18.04
N LEU A 16 0.06 7.67 16.92
CA LEU A 16 0.19 6.20 16.90
C LEU A 16 1.62 5.73 17.23
N LEU A 17 2.64 6.49 16.86
CA LEU A 17 4.04 6.22 17.19
C LEU A 17 4.39 6.60 18.64
N SER A 18 3.74 7.63 19.18
CA SER A 18 3.95 8.08 20.55
C SER A 18 3.46 7.06 21.58
N VAL A 19 2.37 6.33 21.30
CA VAL A 19 1.77 5.36 22.26
C VAL A 19 2.73 4.21 22.63
N PRO A 20 3.34 3.47 21.67
CA PRO A 20 4.34 2.45 22.00
C PRO A 20 5.58 3.02 22.70
N THR A 21 6.03 4.20 22.28
CA THR A 21 7.21 4.88 22.84
C THR A 21 6.98 5.29 24.29
N LEU A 22 5.83 5.89 24.59
CA LEU A 22 5.39 6.27 25.93
C LEU A 22 5.18 5.04 26.80
N MET A 23 4.56 3.98 26.27
CA MET A 23 4.38 2.72 27.00
C MET A 23 5.73 2.10 27.39
N LEU A 24 6.68 2.03 26.45
CA LEU A 24 8.01 1.51 26.72
C LEU A 24 8.76 2.38 27.76
N TYR A 25 8.64 3.70 27.66
CA TYR A 25 9.20 4.63 28.63
C TYR A 25 8.64 4.40 30.05
N LEU A 26 7.32 4.27 30.20
CA LEU A 26 6.64 4.03 31.47
C LEU A 26 7.01 2.67 32.10
N ILE A 27 7.22 1.65 31.27
CA ILE A 27 7.71 0.34 31.70
C ILE A 27 9.16 0.45 32.19
N ARG A 28 10.02 1.16 31.46
CA ARG A 28 11.45 1.29 31.78
C ARG A 28 11.73 2.10 33.04
N ILE A 29 10.92 3.11 33.35
CA ILE A 29 11.02 3.87 34.61
C ILE A 29 10.38 3.14 35.79
N GLY A 30 9.90 1.90 35.62
CA GLY A 30 9.39 1.04 36.70
C GLY A 30 8.05 1.46 37.28
N LYS A 31 7.38 2.48 36.71
CA LYS A 31 6.10 3.00 37.22
C LYS A 31 4.90 2.13 36.81
N VAL A 32 5.01 1.39 35.71
CA VAL A 32 3.92 0.59 35.13
C VAL A 32 4.44 -0.80 34.77
N GLY A 33 3.83 -1.86 35.29
CA GLY A 33 4.12 -3.24 34.85
C GLY A 33 3.48 -3.51 33.48
N SER A 34 3.99 -4.48 32.72
CA SER A 34 3.57 -4.77 31.32
C SER A 34 2.08 -5.07 31.10
N GLN A 35 1.27 -5.15 32.18
CA GLN A 35 -0.16 -5.48 32.17
C GLN A 35 -1.06 -4.35 32.69
N LYS A 36 -0.50 -3.18 33.05
CA LYS A 36 -1.28 -2.07 33.59
C LYS A 36 -1.78 -1.15 32.46
N ARG A 37 -3.05 -0.72 32.55
CA ARG A 37 -3.65 0.26 31.64
C ARG A 37 -2.98 1.62 31.82
N VAL A 38 -2.60 2.23 30.71
CA VAL A 38 -2.05 3.60 30.66
C VAL A 38 -3.10 4.50 30.03
N VAL A 39 -3.31 5.66 30.64
CA VAL A 39 -4.21 6.70 30.12
C VAL A 39 -3.37 7.90 29.71
N GLY A 40 -3.69 8.47 28.56
CA GLY A 40 -3.03 9.66 28.02
C GLY A 40 -4.05 10.74 27.66
N VAL A 41 -3.57 11.97 27.53
CA VAL A 41 -4.32 13.11 27.02
C VAL A 41 -4.07 13.22 25.53
N LEU A 42 -5.14 13.29 24.74
CA LEU A 42 -5.08 13.60 23.32
C LEU A 42 -5.17 15.11 23.14
N LEU A 43 -4.28 15.66 22.32
CA LEU A 43 -4.29 17.06 21.93
C LEU A 43 -4.53 17.15 20.42
N GLY A 44 -5.29 18.17 20.05
CA GLY A 44 -5.78 18.29 18.70
C GLY A 44 -6.56 19.56 18.49
N SER A 45 -7.03 19.71 17.27
CA SER A 45 -7.81 20.83 16.79
C SER A 45 -9.21 20.34 16.44
N TRP A 46 -10.25 21.08 16.83
CA TRP A 46 -11.61 20.73 16.48
C TRP A 46 -12.23 21.82 15.61
N HIS A 47 -12.44 21.52 14.34
CA HIS A 47 -12.97 22.47 13.37
C HIS A 47 -13.98 21.79 12.45
N LYS A 48 -15.09 22.46 12.16
CA LYS A 48 -16.11 22.02 11.17
C LYS A 48 -16.57 20.56 11.38
N LYS A 49 -16.83 20.15 12.64
CA LYS A 49 -17.20 18.78 13.04
C LYS A 49 -16.12 17.69 12.82
N VAL A 50 -14.93 18.07 12.38
CA VAL A 50 -13.77 17.19 12.27
C VAL A 50 -12.90 17.38 13.50
N LEU A 51 -12.70 16.30 14.24
CA LEU A 51 -11.74 16.27 15.35
C LEU A 51 -10.40 15.77 14.80
N ASP A 52 -9.42 16.65 14.77
CA ASP A 52 -8.08 16.38 14.29
C ASP A 52 -7.13 16.20 15.47
N VAL A 53 -6.57 15.00 15.64
CA VAL A 53 -5.72 14.63 16.77
C VAL A 53 -4.27 14.58 16.30
N SER A 54 -3.48 15.58 16.72
CA SER A 54 -2.09 15.77 16.29
C SER A 54 -1.07 15.27 17.30
N ASN A 55 -1.40 15.26 18.60
CA ASN A 55 -0.43 14.87 19.63
C ASN A 55 -1.08 14.10 20.79
N SER A 56 -0.27 13.35 21.54
CA SER A 56 -0.70 12.72 22.77
C SER A 56 0.39 12.72 23.84
N PHE A 57 -0.03 12.85 25.10
CA PHE A 57 0.87 12.83 26.25
C PHE A 57 0.39 11.85 27.31
N ALA A 58 1.31 11.06 27.87
CA ALA A 58 1.00 10.26 29.04
C ALA A 58 0.96 11.15 30.28
N GLY A 59 -0.19 11.21 30.95
CA GLY A 59 -0.32 11.87 32.24
C GLY A 59 -0.31 10.86 33.38
N GLU A 60 0.49 11.12 34.42
CA GLU A 60 0.40 10.37 35.67
C GLU A 60 -0.82 10.86 36.45
N PHE A 61 -1.98 10.21 36.24
CA PHE A 61 -3.17 10.50 37.02
C PHE A 61 -3.35 9.45 38.12
N PRO A 62 -3.06 9.78 39.38
CA PRO A 62 -3.15 8.82 40.48
C PRO A 62 -4.58 8.42 40.81
N ASN A 63 -5.60 9.21 40.42
CA ASN A 63 -7.01 8.90 40.70
C ASN A 63 -8.02 9.59 39.76
N VAL A 64 -7.64 10.00 38.55
CA VAL A 64 -8.60 10.70 37.68
C VAL A 64 -8.48 10.34 36.20
N THR A 65 -9.55 9.71 35.70
CA THR A 65 -9.89 9.58 34.29
C THR A 65 -10.56 10.89 33.84
N TYR A 66 -9.84 11.77 33.15
CA TYR A 66 -10.45 12.91 32.47
C TYR A 66 -10.25 12.72 30.96
N PHE A 67 -11.20 12.94 30.03
CA PHE A 67 -12.66 13.13 30.00
C PHE A 67 -13.04 12.84 28.52
N TYR A 68 -14.03 12.04 28.15
CA TYR A 68 -15.46 12.39 28.14
C TYR A 68 -16.22 11.63 29.22
N ASN A 69 -16.69 12.36 30.23
CA ASN A 69 -17.57 11.85 31.26
C ASN A 69 -18.79 12.78 31.28
N HIS A 70 -19.85 12.36 30.61
CA HIS A 70 -21.17 12.59 31.16
C HIS A 70 -21.52 11.28 31.88
N GLY A 71 -21.91 11.38 33.15
CA GLY A 71 -22.61 10.44 34.05
C GLY A 71 -22.24 8.93 34.15
N PRO A 72 -22.75 8.26 35.21
CA PRO A 72 -22.43 6.87 35.50
C PRO A 72 -23.47 5.95 34.84
N PHE A 73 -23.23 5.60 33.57
CA PHE A 73 -23.89 4.59 32.69
C PHE A 73 -23.99 5.22 31.29
N PHE A 74 -22.89 5.28 30.56
CA PHE A 74 -22.93 5.72 29.16
C PHE A 74 -22.53 4.55 28.28
N ASP A 75 -23.50 4.11 27.48
CA ASP A 75 -23.25 3.25 26.33
C ASP A 75 -22.32 4.02 25.40
N TYR A 76 -21.12 3.50 25.19
CA TYR A 76 -20.16 4.08 24.25
C TYR A 76 -20.57 3.70 22.83
N THR A 77 -20.99 4.69 22.04
CA THR A 77 -21.19 4.50 20.61
C THR A 77 -19.84 4.58 19.91
N LEU A 78 -19.52 3.57 19.09
CA LEU A 78 -18.32 3.59 18.28
C LEU A 78 -18.43 4.71 17.24
N MET A 79 -17.57 5.74 17.36
CA MET A 79 -17.28 6.63 16.24
C MET A 79 -16.16 6.00 15.40
N PRO A 80 -16.33 5.86 14.07
CA PRO A 80 -15.28 5.34 13.22
C PRO A 80 -14.06 6.28 13.22
N PHE A 81 -12.87 5.70 13.32
CA PHE A 81 -11.67 6.38 12.84
C PHE A 81 -11.72 6.31 11.33
N ASP A 82 -12.03 7.43 10.67
CA ASP A 82 -12.21 7.42 9.22
C ASP A 82 -10.86 7.37 8.51
N GLU A 83 -9.89 8.19 8.93
CA GLU A 83 -8.63 8.38 8.21
C GLU A 83 -7.45 8.68 9.15
N ILE A 84 -6.28 8.18 8.78
CA ILE A 84 -5.00 8.64 9.31
C ILE A 84 -4.57 9.80 8.42
N GLY A 85 -4.64 11.02 8.95
CA GLY A 85 -4.16 12.23 8.28
C GLY A 85 -2.73 12.53 8.71
N ALA A 86 -1.92 13.12 7.84
CA ALA A 86 -0.57 13.54 8.18
C ALA A 86 -0.34 14.98 7.72
N GLU A 87 0.45 15.73 8.46
CA GLU A 87 0.98 17.03 8.00
C GLU A 87 2.14 16.80 7.02
N GLU A 88 2.45 17.76 6.15
CA GLU A 88 3.49 17.64 5.12
C GLU A 88 4.86 17.21 5.69
N ALA A 89 5.24 17.75 6.84
CA ALA A 89 6.47 17.35 7.52
C ALA A 89 6.43 15.89 8.01
N GLU A 90 5.30 15.45 8.57
CA GLU A 90 5.11 14.07 9.02
C GLU A 90 5.08 13.08 7.85
N GLU A 91 4.45 13.44 6.73
CA GLU A 91 4.35 12.59 5.55
C GLU A 91 5.74 12.27 5.00
N VAL A 92 6.61 13.27 4.87
CA VAL A 92 7.99 13.09 4.40
C VAL A 92 8.79 12.18 5.33
N ASP A 93 8.67 12.38 6.64
CA ASP A 93 9.35 11.54 7.64
C ASP A 93 8.84 10.09 7.63
N VAL A 94 7.52 9.89 7.52
CA VAL A 94 6.91 8.56 7.43
C VAL A 94 7.30 7.85 6.14
N GLU A 95 7.32 8.55 5.00
CA GLU A 95 7.79 7.98 3.73
C GLU A 95 9.26 7.58 3.78
N HIS A 96 10.09 8.36 4.47
CA HIS A 96 11.49 8.01 4.69
C HIS A 96 11.62 6.72 5.51
N LEU A 97 10.88 6.61 6.61
CA LEU A 97 10.89 5.41 7.48
C LEU A 97 10.35 4.16 6.78
N LEU A 98 9.43 4.31 5.84
CA LEU A 98 8.79 3.20 5.13
C LEU A 98 9.45 2.83 3.81
N ARG A 99 10.54 3.51 3.40
CA ARG A 99 11.22 3.25 2.13
C ARG A 99 11.69 1.79 1.99
N ASP A 100 12.09 1.16 3.10
CA ASP A 100 12.59 -0.23 3.11
C ASP A 100 11.47 -1.27 3.11
N ILE A 101 10.22 -0.86 3.38
CA ILE A 101 9.05 -1.75 3.50
C ILE A 101 8.10 -1.57 2.32
N LYS A 102 8.01 -0.36 1.77
CA LYS A 102 7.11 -0.03 0.66
C LYS A 102 7.75 -0.45 -0.65
N ASP A 103 7.26 -1.55 -1.21
CA ASP A 103 7.63 -1.97 -2.56
C ASP A 103 7.01 -1.03 -3.61
N THR A 104 7.72 0.06 -3.93
CA THR A 104 7.34 1.00 -5.00
C THR A 104 7.37 0.33 -6.40
N THR A 105 7.90 -0.89 -6.49
CA THR A 105 7.95 -1.71 -7.69
C THR A 105 6.62 -2.41 -8.00
N VAL A 106 5.68 -2.44 -7.05
CA VAL A 106 4.37 -3.08 -7.23
C VAL A 106 3.55 -2.25 -8.21
N GLY A 107 3.32 -2.81 -9.39
CA GLY A 107 2.47 -2.17 -10.40
C GLY A 107 1.04 -1.93 -9.91
N THR A 108 0.37 -0.97 -10.54
CA THR A 108 -1.00 -0.54 -10.17
C THR A 108 -2.03 -1.68 -10.17
N LEU A 109 -1.87 -2.68 -11.04
CA LEU A 109 -2.73 -3.87 -11.07
C LEU A 109 -2.55 -4.74 -9.83
N SER A 110 -1.31 -5.02 -9.45
CA SER A 110 -0.99 -5.82 -8.27
C SER A 110 -1.51 -5.16 -7.00
N GLN A 111 -1.35 -3.84 -6.86
CA GLN A 111 -1.90 -3.09 -5.73
C GLN A 111 -3.42 -3.19 -5.65
N ARG A 112 -4.12 -3.08 -6.79
CA ARG A 112 -5.58 -3.24 -6.86
C ARG A 112 -6.05 -4.63 -6.44
N ILE A 113 -5.37 -5.68 -6.90
CA ILE A 113 -5.67 -7.06 -6.52
C ILE A 113 -5.45 -7.25 -5.02
N THR A 114 -4.33 -6.75 -4.50
CA THR A 114 -4.02 -6.78 -3.07
C THR A 114 -5.10 -6.09 -2.25
N ASN A 115 -5.60 -4.93 -2.68
CA ASN A 115 -6.70 -4.23 -2.01
C ASN A 115 -8.01 -5.05 -2.01
N GLN A 116 -8.35 -5.72 -3.12
CA GLN A 116 -9.52 -6.60 -3.18
C GLN A 116 -9.39 -7.79 -2.22
N VAL A 117 -8.22 -8.43 -2.17
CA VAL A 117 -7.96 -9.55 -1.25
C VAL A 117 -8.01 -9.08 0.21
N HIS A 118 -7.41 -7.93 0.53
CA HIS A 118 -7.48 -7.37 1.88
C HIS A 118 -8.91 -6.97 2.26
N GLY A 119 -9.70 -6.42 1.32
CA GLY A 119 -11.11 -6.12 1.53
C GLY A 119 -11.93 -7.36 1.89
N LEU A 120 -11.72 -8.48 1.17
CA LEU A 120 -12.37 -9.76 1.48
C LEU A 120 -11.96 -10.32 2.85
N LYS A 121 -10.67 -10.26 3.18
CA LYS A 121 -10.18 -10.65 4.52
C LYS A 121 -10.82 -9.80 5.62
N GLY A 122 -10.89 -8.48 5.42
CA GLY A 122 -11.55 -7.55 6.35
C GLY A 122 -13.03 -7.86 6.53
N LEU A 123 -13.76 -8.15 5.44
CA LEU A 123 -15.15 -8.57 5.51
C LEU A 123 -15.33 -9.87 6.30
N ASN A 124 -14.47 -10.87 6.05
CA ASN A 124 -14.51 -12.13 6.78
C ASN A 124 -14.28 -11.92 8.29
N CYS A 125 -13.29 -11.12 8.69
CA CYS A 125 -13.07 -10.80 10.11
C CYS A 125 -14.31 -10.15 10.74
N LYS A 126 -14.92 -9.16 10.06
CA LYS A 126 -16.13 -8.51 10.56
C LYS A 126 -17.31 -9.48 10.70
N LEU A 127 -17.50 -10.40 9.75
CA LEU A 127 -18.55 -11.42 9.83
C LEU A 127 -18.32 -12.40 10.99
N VAL A 128 -17.05 -12.78 11.24
CA VAL A 128 -16.68 -13.61 12.39
C VAL A 128 -16.97 -12.89 13.71
N ASP A 129 -16.68 -11.59 13.80
CA ASP A 129 -16.98 -10.79 15.00
C ASP A 129 -18.48 -10.66 15.25
N ILE A 130 -19.27 -10.43 14.19
CA ILE A 130 -20.75 -10.39 14.26
C ILE A 130 -21.28 -11.74 14.75
N LYS A 131 -20.80 -12.85 14.19
CA LYS A 131 -21.16 -14.19 14.65
C LYS A 131 -20.80 -14.38 16.13
N GLY A 132 -19.58 -14.00 16.51
CA GLY A 132 -19.11 -14.10 17.89
C GLY A 132 -19.95 -13.29 18.89
N TYR A 133 -20.48 -12.14 18.48
CA TYR A 133 -21.46 -11.38 19.26
C TYR A 133 -22.78 -12.13 19.40
N LEU A 134 -23.34 -12.62 18.29
CA LEU A 134 -24.60 -13.37 18.31
C LEU A 134 -24.51 -14.66 19.14
N ASP A 135 -23.40 -15.39 19.05
CA ASP A 135 -23.15 -16.59 19.86
C ASP A 135 -23.15 -16.27 21.37
N LYS A 136 -22.56 -15.13 21.76
CA LYS A 136 -22.53 -14.67 23.17
C LYS A 136 -23.92 -14.24 23.68
N VAL A 137 -24.71 -13.60 22.81
CA VAL A 137 -26.08 -13.18 23.12
C VAL A 137 -26.99 -14.40 23.24
N ALA A 138 -26.88 -15.36 22.31
CA ALA A 138 -27.63 -16.62 22.34
C ALA A 138 -27.30 -17.48 23.56
N ALA A 139 -26.03 -17.48 24.00
CA ALA A 139 -25.61 -18.14 25.24
C ALA A 139 -26.01 -17.39 26.52
N GLY A 140 -26.68 -16.23 26.42
CA GLY A 140 -27.12 -15.43 27.56
C GLY A 140 -25.98 -14.74 28.34
N LYS A 141 -24.76 -14.69 27.80
CA LYS A 141 -23.59 -14.08 28.46
C LYS A 141 -23.55 -12.55 28.33
N LEU A 142 -24.26 -12.00 27.35
CA LEU A 142 -24.31 -10.56 27.06
C LEU A 142 -25.79 -10.12 26.91
N PRO A 143 -26.19 -8.96 27.46
CA PRO A 143 -27.52 -8.41 27.20
C PRO A 143 -27.68 -8.04 25.72
N ILE A 144 -28.91 -8.18 25.22
CA ILE A 144 -29.25 -7.94 23.82
C ILE A 144 -29.25 -6.44 23.54
N ASN A 145 -28.39 -5.97 22.63
CA ASN A 145 -28.53 -4.64 22.05
C ASN A 145 -29.44 -4.72 20.81
N HIS A 146 -30.64 -4.14 20.90
CA HIS A 146 -31.65 -4.19 19.84
C HIS A 146 -31.23 -3.41 18.59
N GLN A 147 -30.44 -2.33 18.74
CA GLN A 147 -30.00 -1.53 17.60
C GLN A 147 -29.15 -2.33 16.63
N ILE A 148 -28.24 -3.15 17.16
CA ILE A 148 -27.36 -4.02 16.34
C ILE A 148 -28.19 -5.05 15.57
N ILE A 149 -29.24 -5.60 16.21
CA ILE A 149 -30.11 -6.60 15.58
C ILE A 149 -30.91 -5.97 14.42
N TYR A 150 -31.46 -4.77 14.61
CA TYR A 150 -32.18 -4.08 13.53
C TYR A 150 -31.27 -3.76 12.35
N GLN A 151 -30.07 -3.24 12.61
CA GLN A 151 -29.09 -2.98 11.55
C GLN A 151 -28.68 -4.27 10.81
N LEU A 152 -28.51 -5.37 11.55
CA LEU A 152 -28.17 -6.66 10.97
C LEU A 152 -29.31 -7.22 10.12
N GLN A 153 -30.57 -7.03 10.53
CA GLN A 153 -31.74 -7.36 9.73
C GLN A 153 -31.80 -6.52 8.44
N ASP A 154 -31.55 -5.22 8.52
CA ASP A 154 -31.49 -4.35 7.34
C ASP A 154 -30.41 -4.79 6.35
N VAL A 155 -29.24 -5.22 6.85
CA VAL A 155 -28.17 -5.78 6.00
C VAL A 155 -28.66 -7.00 5.22
N PHE A 156 -29.38 -7.93 5.86
CA PHE A 156 -29.94 -9.10 5.16
C PHE A 156 -31.04 -8.73 4.16
N ASN A 157 -31.87 -7.74 4.49
CA ASN A 157 -32.92 -7.25 3.58
C ASN A 157 -32.36 -6.54 2.34
N LEU A 158 -31.17 -5.94 2.45
CA LEU A 158 -30.48 -5.25 1.36
C LEU A 158 -29.59 -6.17 0.51
N LEU A 159 -29.51 -7.47 0.83
CA LEU A 159 -28.75 -8.40 0.01
C LEU A 159 -29.36 -8.47 -1.41
N PRO A 160 -28.56 -8.20 -2.45
CA PRO A 160 -29.08 -8.19 -3.81
C PRO A 160 -29.41 -9.62 -4.26
N ASP A 161 -30.55 -9.77 -4.94
CA ASP A 161 -30.86 -11.01 -5.64
C ASP A 161 -30.04 -11.07 -6.95
N VAL A 162 -29.00 -11.90 -6.94
CA VAL A 162 -28.08 -12.07 -8.06
C VAL A 162 -28.65 -12.91 -9.22
N ASN A 163 -29.82 -13.55 -9.03
CA ASN A 163 -30.42 -14.42 -10.03
C ASN A 163 -31.46 -13.73 -10.93
N LEU A 164 -31.64 -12.41 -10.76
CA LEU A 164 -32.51 -11.60 -11.60
C LEU A 164 -31.98 -11.58 -13.05
N GLN A 165 -32.83 -11.95 -14.01
CA GLN A 165 -32.47 -11.99 -15.43
C GLN A 165 -32.00 -10.63 -15.97
N GLU A 166 -32.57 -9.54 -15.48
CA GLU A 166 -32.15 -8.18 -15.82
C GLU A 166 -30.71 -7.89 -15.36
N PHE A 167 -30.36 -8.31 -14.13
CA PHE A 167 -29.01 -8.18 -13.60
C PHE A 167 -28.01 -9.00 -14.41
N ILE A 168 -28.34 -10.26 -14.73
CA ILE A 168 -27.50 -11.13 -15.56
C ILE A 168 -27.25 -10.51 -16.93
N LYS A 169 -28.30 -10.01 -17.60
CA LYS A 169 -28.18 -9.34 -18.90
C LYS A 169 -27.30 -8.08 -18.81
N ALA A 170 -27.52 -7.23 -17.80
CA ALA A 170 -26.71 -6.04 -17.58
C ALA A 170 -25.24 -6.39 -17.29
N PHE A 171 -24.99 -7.45 -16.53
CA PHE A 171 -23.65 -7.95 -16.23
C PHE A 171 -22.92 -8.44 -17.49
N TYR A 172 -23.61 -9.16 -18.38
CA TYR A 172 -23.05 -9.58 -19.67
C TYR A 172 -22.71 -8.38 -20.56
N LEU A 173 -23.61 -7.41 -20.70
CA LEU A 173 -23.36 -6.19 -21.46
C LEU A 173 -22.13 -5.46 -20.92
N LYS A 174 -22.04 -5.29 -19.59
CA LYS A 174 -20.93 -4.58 -18.97
C LYS A 174 -19.60 -5.31 -19.10
N THR A 175 -19.62 -6.63 -19.00
CA THR A 175 -18.42 -7.48 -19.17
C THR A 175 -17.92 -7.42 -20.61
N ASN A 176 -18.84 -7.46 -21.58
CA ASN A 176 -18.49 -7.36 -22.99
C ASN A 176 -17.85 -6.01 -23.33
N ASP A 177 -18.41 -4.90 -22.83
CA ASP A 177 -17.84 -3.56 -23.01
C ASP A 177 -16.43 -3.45 -22.41
N GLN A 178 -16.24 -3.98 -21.20
CA GLN A 178 -14.94 -3.97 -20.54
C GLN A 178 -13.90 -4.81 -21.31
N MET A 179 -14.33 -5.95 -21.85
CA MET A 179 -13.50 -6.86 -22.62
C MET A 179 -13.06 -6.23 -23.96
N LEU A 180 -13.93 -5.46 -24.61
CA LEU A 180 -13.57 -4.67 -25.80
C LEU A 180 -12.41 -3.69 -25.51
N VAL A 181 -12.46 -2.99 -24.38
CA VAL A 181 -11.38 -2.07 -23.95
C VAL A 181 -10.07 -2.83 -23.72
N VAL A 182 -10.14 -4.02 -23.10
CA VAL A 182 -8.96 -4.87 -22.88
C VAL A 182 -8.34 -5.31 -24.20
N TYR A 183 -9.15 -5.72 -25.17
CA TYR A 183 -8.65 -6.11 -26.49
C TYR A 183 -7.96 -4.96 -27.22
N LEU A 184 -8.59 -3.79 -27.26
CA LEU A 184 -8.00 -2.61 -27.91
C LEU A 184 -6.66 -2.22 -27.27
N ALA A 185 -6.58 -2.20 -25.94
CA ALA A 185 -5.36 -1.91 -25.21
C ALA A 185 -4.25 -2.94 -25.49
N SER A 186 -4.59 -4.22 -25.59
CA SER A 186 -3.63 -5.29 -25.90
C SER A 186 -3.05 -5.15 -27.32
N LEU A 187 -3.86 -4.74 -28.29
CA LEU A 187 -3.46 -4.54 -29.68
C LEU A 187 -2.50 -3.34 -29.79
N ILE A 188 -2.85 -2.20 -29.17
CA ILE A 188 -1.99 -1.02 -29.10
C ILE A 188 -0.64 -1.37 -28.44
N ARG A 189 -0.64 -2.10 -27.32
CA ARG A 189 0.61 -2.55 -26.69
C ARG A 189 1.47 -3.42 -27.61
N SER A 190 0.83 -4.30 -28.40
CA SER A 190 1.53 -5.19 -29.33
C SER A 190 2.21 -4.39 -30.45
N VAL A 191 1.54 -3.37 -30.99
CA VAL A 191 2.10 -2.45 -31.99
C VAL A 191 3.25 -1.62 -31.42
N VAL A 192 3.09 -1.08 -30.21
CA VAL A 192 4.17 -0.33 -29.52
C VAL A 192 5.38 -1.23 -29.25
N ALA A 193 5.16 -2.47 -28.79
CA ALA A 193 6.24 -3.43 -28.58
C ALA A 193 6.97 -3.79 -29.88
N LEU A 194 6.23 -3.94 -30.99
CA LEU A 194 6.83 -4.17 -32.31
C LEU A 194 7.66 -2.96 -32.78
N HIS A 195 7.16 -1.74 -32.58
CA HIS A 195 7.89 -0.53 -32.90
C HIS A 195 9.18 -0.42 -32.08
N ASN A 196 9.12 -0.72 -30.78
CA ASN A 196 10.28 -0.77 -29.90
C ASN A 196 11.29 -1.84 -30.36
N LEU A 197 10.81 -3.00 -30.82
CA LEU A 197 11.68 -4.06 -31.34
C LEU A 197 12.42 -3.62 -32.61
N ILE A 198 11.74 -2.94 -33.52
CA ILE A 198 12.36 -2.38 -34.74
C ILE A 198 13.42 -1.34 -34.35
N ASN A 199 13.06 -0.42 -33.46
CA ASN A 199 13.95 0.64 -32.97
C ASN A 199 15.17 0.09 -32.22
N ASN A 200 15.05 -1.04 -31.53
CA ASN A 200 16.17 -1.70 -30.86
C ASN A 200 17.03 -2.52 -31.84
N LYS A 201 16.45 -3.06 -32.92
CA LYS A 201 17.16 -3.91 -33.88
C LYS A 201 18.09 -3.14 -34.80
N ILE A 202 17.73 -1.92 -35.20
CA ILE A 202 18.56 -1.06 -36.06
C ILE A 202 19.92 -0.76 -35.41
N PRO A 203 20.00 -0.16 -34.20
CA PRO A 203 21.26 0.15 -33.55
C PRO A 203 22.04 -1.12 -33.18
N ASN A 204 21.38 -2.20 -32.75
CA ASN A 204 22.09 -3.46 -32.47
C ASN A 204 22.77 -4.02 -33.72
N ARG A 205 22.08 -4.01 -34.87
CA ARG A 205 22.66 -4.48 -36.13
C ARG A 205 23.83 -3.59 -36.58
N ASP A 206 23.70 -2.28 -36.41
CA ASP A 206 24.75 -1.35 -36.80
C ASP A 206 25.95 -1.41 -35.83
N ALA A 207 25.72 -1.70 -34.55
CA ALA A 207 26.76 -2.00 -33.57
C ALA A 207 27.48 -3.32 -33.88
N GLU A 208 26.76 -4.40 -34.19
CA GLU A 208 27.35 -5.68 -34.61
C GLU A 208 28.23 -5.53 -35.85
N LYS A 209 27.82 -4.69 -36.82
CA LYS A 209 28.62 -4.39 -38.00
C LYS A 209 29.91 -3.63 -37.68
N LYS A 210 29.84 -2.65 -36.78
CA LYS A 210 31.03 -1.89 -36.32
C LYS A 210 31.99 -2.79 -35.56
N GLU A 211 31.50 -3.62 -34.63
CA GLU A 211 32.34 -4.59 -33.92
C GLU A 211 32.96 -5.64 -34.86
N GLY A 212 32.24 -6.03 -35.91
CA GLY A 212 32.75 -6.92 -36.96
C GLY A 212 33.86 -6.27 -37.80
N GLN A 213 33.72 -5.00 -38.16
CA GLN A 213 34.74 -4.24 -38.90
C GLN A 213 35.99 -3.99 -38.05
N GLU A 214 35.87 -3.61 -36.77
CA GLU A 214 37.02 -3.46 -35.88
C GLU A 214 37.81 -4.78 -35.70
N LYS A 215 37.13 -5.92 -35.70
CA LYS A 215 37.76 -7.26 -35.66
C LYS A 215 38.44 -7.66 -36.98
N ASP A 216 37.97 -7.16 -38.12
CA ASP A 216 38.58 -7.43 -39.43
C ASP A 216 39.74 -6.47 -39.73
N ASP A 217 39.64 -5.20 -39.34
CA ASP A 217 40.74 -4.23 -39.45
C ASP A 217 41.92 -4.62 -38.53
N SER A 218 41.65 -5.07 -37.29
CA SER A 218 42.70 -5.62 -36.41
C SER A 218 43.32 -6.94 -36.91
N LYS A 219 42.61 -7.71 -37.75
CA LYS A 219 43.17 -8.87 -38.47
C LYS A 219 43.99 -8.47 -39.70
N LYS A 220 43.62 -7.39 -40.39
CA LYS A 220 44.37 -6.82 -41.52
C LYS A 220 45.69 -6.20 -41.05
N GLU A 221 45.70 -5.44 -39.96
CA GLU A 221 46.93 -4.92 -39.35
C GLU A 221 47.89 -6.05 -38.94
N LYS A 222 47.38 -7.12 -38.32
CA LYS A 222 48.20 -8.32 -38.00
C LYS A 222 48.70 -9.09 -39.23
N LYS A 223 48.07 -8.94 -40.40
CA LYS A 223 48.52 -9.55 -41.66
C LYS A 223 49.58 -8.69 -42.35
N GLU A 224 49.43 -7.37 -42.32
CA GLU A 224 50.41 -6.43 -42.87
C GLU A 224 51.73 -6.43 -42.07
N ASP A 225 51.69 -6.59 -40.74
CA ASP A 225 52.90 -6.77 -39.93
C ASP A 225 53.65 -8.08 -40.26
N LYS A 226 52.93 -9.17 -40.55
CA LYS A 226 53.54 -10.45 -40.98
C LYS A 226 54.13 -10.42 -42.38
N GLU A 227 53.65 -9.56 -43.28
CA GLU A 227 54.24 -9.37 -44.61
C GLU A 227 55.47 -8.44 -44.57
N LYS A 228 55.48 -7.43 -43.69
CA LYS A 228 56.67 -6.59 -43.44
C LYS A 228 57.84 -7.39 -42.83
N GLU A 229 57.59 -8.30 -41.89
CA GLU A 229 58.65 -9.17 -41.32
C GLU A 229 59.31 -10.10 -42.36
N LYS A 230 58.56 -10.58 -43.36
CA LYS A 230 59.13 -11.44 -44.43
C LYS A 230 59.92 -10.66 -45.48
N GLY A 231 59.69 -9.37 -45.62
CA GLY A 231 60.45 -8.48 -46.50
C GLY A 231 61.85 -8.20 -45.97
N ASP A 232 61.99 -8.01 -44.66
CA ASP A 232 63.28 -7.65 -44.04
C ASP A 232 64.27 -8.81 -43.96
N THR A 233 63.80 -10.06 -43.81
CA THR A 233 64.72 -11.22 -43.72
C THR A 233 65.45 -11.56 -45.01
N LYS A 234 65.06 -10.99 -46.16
CA LYS A 234 65.74 -11.21 -47.46
C LYS A 234 66.84 -10.17 -47.77
N LYS A 235 66.89 -9.04 -47.06
CA LYS A 235 67.91 -8.00 -47.30
C LYS A 235 69.19 -8.23 -46.50
N ASP A 236 69.12 -8.81 -45.30
CA ASP A 236 70.27 -9.00 -44.41
C ASP A 236 71.22 -10.18 -44.73
N LYS A 237 70.95 -10.97 -45.78
CA LYS A 237 71.82 -12.09 -46.18
C LYS A 237 72.79 -11.80 -47.32
N LYS A 238 72.89 -10.56 -47.82
CA LYS A 238 73.77 -10.22 -48.95
C LYS A 238 75.04 -9.42 -48.61
N ASP A 239 75.17 -8.86 -47.40
CA ASP A 239 76.32 -7.99 -47.04
C ASP A 239 77.21 -8.54 -45.91
N LYS A 240 77.45 -9.85 -45.91
CA LYS A 240 78.61 -10.46 -45.22
C LYS A 240 79.29 -11.47 -46.14
N LYS A 241 80.04 -10.97 -47.10
CA LYS A 241 81.14 -11.70 -47.75
C LYS A 241 82.26 -10.74 -48.10
#